data_AF-N9CMD1-F1
#
_entry.id   AF-N9CMD1-F1
#
_cell.length_a   1.000
_cell.length_b   1.000
_cell.length_c   1.000
_cell.angle_alpha   90.00
_cell.angle_beta   90.00
_cell.angle_gamma   90.00
#
_symmetry.space_group_name_H-M   'P 1'
#
loop_
_entity.id
_entity.type
_entity.pdbx_description
1 polymer ?
#
loop_
_entity_poly.entity_id
_entity_poly.type
_entity_poly.pdbx_seq_one_letter_code
_entity_poly.pdbx_strand_id
1 'polypeptide(L)'
;MKKRLILAIALFSLGLVACQQHNPANESVSTMPSHHSASALTEQNKKLVVDFYEGVFSKHQVQTYSDRYIGTQYIQHNPYVADGKAPFVNYFTQYFKEHPDAKNTIKRVVAEGDLVVLHVHSTQNTQDRGEAVVDIFRVEQGKIVEHWDVIQTIPAGVRQPQYHVLIHRTVWNNNKKASDYTGFFADRLKP
;
A
#
# COMPACT_ATOMS: atom_id res chain seq x y z
N MET A 1 70.70 -62.74 11.47
CA MET A 1 71.02 -63.10 12.87
C MET A 1 70.01 -62.43 13.81
N LYS A 2 69.46 -63.20 14.77
CA LYS A 2 68.59 -62.83 15.92
C LYS A 2 67.10 -62.53 15.57
N LYS A 3 66.18 -63.51 15.77
CA LYS A 3 65.41 -63.86 17.00
C LYS A 3 64.23 -62.89 17.21
N ARG A 4 62.96 -63.24 17.49
CA ARG A 4 62.26 -64.48 17.90
C ARG A 4 60.74 -64.30 17.70
N LEU A 5 60.09 -65.44 17.47
CA LEU A 5 58.66 -65.79 17.55
C LEU A 5 57.98 -65.37 18.87
N ILE A 6 56.66 -65.06 18.88
CA ILE A 6 55.59 -65.72 19.68
C ILE A 6 54.27 -64.90 19.79
N LEU A 7 53.17 -65.64 19.55
CA LEU A 7 51.76 -65.59 20.00
C LEU A 7 50.76 -64.47 19.66
N ALA A 8 49.61 -64.99 19.21
CA ALA A 8 48.32 -64.37 18.99
C ALA A 8 47.55 -64.08 20.28
N ILE A 9 46.73 -63.03 20.27
CA ILE A 9 45.48 -62.94 21.04
C ILE A 9 44.43 -62.31 20.12
N ALA A 10 43.38 -63.07 19.81
CA ALA A 10 42.15 -62.56 19.22
C ALA A 10 41.32 -61.86 20.31
N LEU A 11 40.87 -60.63 20.05
CA LEU A 11 39.83 -59.98 20.82
C LEU A 11 38.84 -59.32 19.86
N PHE A 12 37.61 -59.86 19.90
CA PHE A 12 36.39 -59.37 19.29
C PHE A 12 36.06 -57.96 19.83
N SER A 13 35.84 -56.98 18.96
CA SER A 13 35.11 -55.77 19.32
C SER A 13 34.09 -55.38 18.25
N LEU A 14 32.85 -55.31 18.74
CA LEU A 14 31.61 -54.84 18.15
C LEU A 14 31.77 -53.58 17.29
N GLY A 15 31.04 -53.56 16.18
CA GLY A 15 31.05 -52.48 15.20
C GLY A 15 30.28 -51.22 15.61
N LEU A 16 30.35 -50.26 14.71
CA LEU A 16 29.35 -49.23 14.43
C LEU A 16 29.60 -48.75 13.00
N VAL A 17 28.84 -49.31 12.06
CA VAL A 17 28.69 -48.76 10.71
C VAL A 17 27.89 -47.47 10.87
N ALA A 18 28.57 -46.33 10.82
CA ALA A 18 27.89 -45.05 10.69
C ALA A 18 27.45 -44.90 9.24
N CYS A 19 26.23 -45.35 8.92
CA CYS A 19 25.55 -44.90 7.72
C CYS A 19 25.30 -43.40 7.85
N GLN A 20 26.02 -42.59 7.07
CA GLN A 20 25.66 -41.21 6.80
C GLN A 20 24.30 -41.19 6.07
N GLN A 21 23.24 -40.79 6.76
CA GLN A 21 22.03 -40.33 6.09
C GLN A 21 22.25 -38.86 5.68
N HIS A 22 22.76 -38.69 4.46
CA HIS A 22 22.55 -37.45 3.73
C HIS A 22 21.06 -37.42 3.35
N ASN A 23 20.29 -36.55 3.98
CA ASN A 23 18.86 -36.38 3.68
C ASN A 23 18.69 -35.08 2.88
N PRO A 24 18.48 -35.12 1.55
CA PRO A 24 18.17 -33.93 0.77
C PRO A 24 16.65 -33.76 0.75
N ALA A 25 16.11 -33.13 1.80
CA ALA A 25 14.77 -32.56 1.75
C ALA A 25 14.93 -31.05 1.83
N ASN A 26 15.24 -30.46 0.66
CA ASN A 26 15.00 -29.07 0.36
C ASN A 26 13.47 -28.87 0.28
N GLU A 27 12.80 -28.87 1.43
CA GLU A 27 11.44 -28.37 1.52
C GLU A 27 11.53 -26.85 1.48
N SER A 28 11.16 -26.31 0.33
CA SER A 28 10.80 -24.91 0.18
C SER A 28 9.57 -24.66 1.07
N VAL A 29 9.83 -24.31 2.33
CA VAL A 29 8.80 -23.81 3.23
C VAL A 29 8.22 -22.56 2.59
N SER A 30 7.06 -22.71 1.96
CA SER A 30 6.19 -21.59 1.61
C SER A 30 5.72 -20.98 2.93
N THR A 31 6.49 -20.01 3.44
CA THR A 31 6.18 -19.29 4.67
C THR A 31 5.04 -18.33 4.38
N MET A 32 3.80 -18.84 4.43
CA MET A 32 2.64 -17.98 4.63
C MET A 32 2.88 -17.15 5.90
N PRO A 33 2.82 -15.82 5.85
CA PRO A 33 3.00 -15.00 7.03
C PRO A 33 1.96 -15.38 8.07
N SER A 34 2.40 -15.62 9.31
CA SER A 34 1.51 -15.80 10.46
C SER A 34 0.47 -14.66 10.53
N HIS A 35 -0.73 -14.95 11.04
CA HIS A 35 -1.77 -13.91 11.21
C HIS A 35 -1.27 -12.67 11.99
N HIS A 36 -0.34 -12.86 12.93
CA HIS A 36 0.28 -11.76 13.67
C HIS A 36 1.20 -10.89 12.80
N SER A 37 2.03 -11.50 11.94
CA SER A 37 2.89 -10.74 11.03
C SER A 37 2.09 -10.04 9.93
N ALA A 38 1.00 -10.65 9.45
CA ALA A 38 0.11 -10.03 8.46
C ALA A 38 -0.63 -8.80 9.05
N SER A 39 -1.14 -8.92 10.29
CA SER A 39 -1.76 -7.79 10.99
C SER A 39 -0.76 -6.66 11.29
N ALA A 40 0.46 -7.00 11.72
CA ALA A 40 1.51 -6.01 11.95
C ALA A 40 1.91 -5.26 10.67
N LEU A 41 2.02 -5.97 9.54
CA LEU A 41 2.30 -5.35 8.24
C LEU A 41 1.16 -4.42 7.80
N THR A 42 -0.10 -4.85 7.97
CA THR A 42 -1.27 -4.02 7.68
C THR A 42 -1.24 -2.72 8.48
N GLU A 43 -0.92 -2.80 9.78
CA GLU A 43 -0.79 -1.64 10.65
C GLU A 43 0.40 -0.74 10.30
N GLN A 44 1.47 -1.29 9.74
CA GLN A 44 2.60 -0.52 9.21
C GLN A 44 2.21 0.23 7.93
N ASN A 45 1.54 -0.45 7.00
CA ASN A 45 1.05 0.13 5.74
C ASN A 45 0.09 1.29 6.03
N LYS A 46 -0.83 1.09 6.99
CA LYS A 46 -1.75 2.13 7.45
C LYS A 46 -1.01 3.39 7.94
N LYS A 47 0.00 3.24 8.81
CA LYS A 47 0.79 4.36 9.33
C LYS A 47 1.58 5.06 8.24
N LEU A 48 2.15 4.29 7.32
CA LEU A 48 2.90 4.81 6.18
C LEU A 48 2.03 5.72 5.31
N VAL A 49 0.85 5.25 4.92
CA VAL A 49 -0.07 6.01 4.05
C VAL A 49 -0.59 7.25 4.76
N VAL A 50 -0.90 7.17 6.06
CA VAL A 50 -1.33 8.34 6.84
C VAL A 50 -0.22 9.40 6.91
N ASP A 51 1.02 9.02 7.21
CA ASP A 51 2.13 9.99 7.29
C ASP A 51 2.44 10.61 5.93
N PHE A 52 2.42 9.81 4.86
CA PHE A 52 2.50 10.32 3.49
C PHE A 52 1.42 11.37 3.23
N TYR A 53 0.16 11.03 3.52
CA TYR A 53 -0.98 11.87 3.19
C TYR A 53 -0.98 13.17 3.99
N GLU A 54 -0.69 13.12 5.29
CA GLU A 54 -0.56 14.32 6.11
C GLU A 54 0.61 15.21 5.65
N GLY A 55 1.76 14.60 5.34
CA GLY A 55 2.93 15.34 4.86
C GLY A 55 2.70 16.06 3.55
N VAL A 56 2.05 15.42 2.59
CA VAL A 56 1.75 16.03 1.29
C VAL A 56 0.59 17.02 1.42
N PHE A 57 -0.57 16.61 1.94
CA PHE A 57 -1.81 17.36 1.78
C PHE A 57 -2.18 18.26 2.98
N SER A 58 -1.54 18.10 4.13
CA SER A 58 -1.71 19.01 5.27
C SER A 58 -0.48 19.88 5.52
N LYS A 59 0.73 19.35 5.30
CA LYS A 59 1.99 20.10 5.51
C LYS A 59 2.55 20.71 4.21
N HIS A 60 1.99 20.35 3.05
CA HIS A 60 2.46 20.78 1.72
C HIS A 60 3.93 20.45 1.43
N GLN A 61 4.49 19.44 2.12
CA GLN A 61 5.87 18.99 1.94
C GLN A 61 5.97 17.93 0.83
N VAL A 62 5.48 18.29 -0.36
CA VAL A 62 5.22 17.37 -1.49
C VAL A 62 6.45 16.53 -1.85
N GLN A 63 7.58 17.18 -2.17
CA GLN A 63 8.81 16.49 -2.60
C GLN A 63 9.30 15.53 -1.51
N THR A 64 9.46 16.02 -0.28
CA THR A 64 10.04 15.26 0.83
C THR A 64 9.26 13.98 1.14
N TYR A 65 7.93 14.05 1.22
CA TYR A 65 7.11 12.88 1.53
C TYR A 65 6.93 11.96 0.32
N SER A 66 6.91 12.52 -0.90
CA SER A 66 6.88 11.71 -2.13
C SER A 66 8.16 10.89 -2.29
N ASP A 67 9.34 11.47 -2.05
CA ASP A 67 10.61 10.74 -2.11
C ASP A 67 10.69 9.63 -1.05
N ARG A 68 10.15 9.90 0.13
CA ARG A 68 10.13 8.94 1.23
C ARG A 68 9.20 7.77 0.96
N TYR A 69 8.03 8.00 0.37
CA TYR A 69 6.94 7.00 0.39
C TYR A 69 6.51 6.48 -0.98
N ILE A 70 6.65 7.23 -2.06
CA ILE A 70 6.24 6.76 -3.39
C ILE A 70 7.32 5.84 -3.99
N GLY A 71 6.88 4.71 -4.51
CA GLY A 71 7.73 3.74 -5.20
C GLY A 71 8.27 4.24 -6.53
N THR A 72 9.23 3.52 -7.10
CA THR A 72 9.77 3.83 -8.44
C THR A 72 8.72 3.62 -9.53
N GLN A 73 7.88 2.60 -9.36
CA GLN A 73 6.67 2.37 -10.14
C GLN A 73 5.49 2.86 -9.30
N TYR A 74 4.77 3.85 -9.83
CA TYR A 74 3.57 4.40 -9.21
C TYR A 74 2.49 4.53 -10.27
N ILE A 75 1.43 3.73 -10.15
CA ILE A 75 0.30 3.74 -11.08
C ILE A 75 -0.77 4.68 -10.52
N GLN A 76 -1.24 5.60 -11.35
CA GLN A 76 -2.25 6.58 -11.00
C GLN A 76 -3.51 6.37 -11.85
N HIS A 77 -4.61 6.09 -11.16
CA HIS A 77 -5.92 5.87 -11.78
C HIS A 77 -6.77 7.14 -11.86
N ASN A 78 -6.42 8.18 -11.10
CA ASN A 78 -6.99 9.52 -11.26
C ASN A 78 -6.60 10.08 -12.65
N PRO A 79 -7.57 10.46 -13.50
CA PRO A 79 -7.30 10.87 -14.87
C PRO A 79 -6.61 12.24 -14.99
N TYR A 80 -6.58 13.05 -13.91
CA TYR A 80 -5.99 14.38 -13.90
C TYR A 80 -4.47 14.37 -13.64
N VAL A 81 -3.93 13.26 -13.13
CA VAL A 81 -2.51 13.13 -12.79
C VAL A 81 -1.93 11.91 -13.49
N ALA A 82 -0.83 12.10 -14.22
CA ALA A 82 -0.17 10.99 -14.91
C ALA A 82 0.53 10.04 -13.95
N ASP A 83 0.84 8.83 -14.43
CA ASP A 83 1.56 7.80 -13.66
C ASP A 83 2.98 8.27 -13.30
N GLY A 84 3.48 7.77 -12.17
CA GLY A 84 4.84 8.01 -11.69
C GLY A 84 4.96 9.13 -10.65
N LYS A 85 6.05 9.09 -9.87
CA LYS A 85 6.32 10.06 -8.80
C LYS A 85 6.53 11.48 -9.32
N ALA A 86 7.25 11.66 -10.43
CA ALA A 86 7.57 13.00 -10.93
C ALA A 86 6.34 13.79 -11.37
N PRO A 87 5.39 13.23 -12.14
CA PRO A 87 4.12 13.90 -12.43
C PRO A 87 3.31 14.25 -11.18
N PHE A 88 3.23 13.33 -10.21
CA PHE A 88 2.56 13.59 -8.92
C PHE A 88 3.16 14.81 -8.20
N VAL A 89 4.49 14.83 -8.04
CA VAL A 89 5.20 15.92 -7.36
C VAL A 89 4.99 17.25 -8.08
N ASN A 90 5.11 17.26 -9.40
CA ASN A 90 4.95 18.47 -10.20
C ASN A 90 3.52 19.03 -10.05
N TYR A 91 2.51 18.16 -10.15
CA TYR A 91 1.11 18.55 -10.03
C TYR A 91 0.82 19.17 -8.67
N PHE A 92 1.10 18.46 -7.56
CA PHE A 92 0.74 18.96 -6.23
C PHE A 92 1.61 20.13 -5.78
N THR A 93 2.86 20.22 -6.23
CA THR A 93 3.69 21.41 -5.98
C THR A 93 3.09 22.66 -6.63
N GLN A 94 2.54 22.55 -7.83
CA GLN A 94 1.88 23.67 -8.48
C GLN A 94 0.52 23.97 -7.82
N TYR A 95 -0.27 22.93 -7.55
CA TYR A 95 -1.58 23.05 -6.92
C TYR A 95 -1.52 23.81 -5.58
N PHE A 96 -0.59 23.47 -4.69
CA PHE A 96 -0.48 24.17 -3.39
C PHE A 96 0.09 25.60 -3.50
N LYS A 97 0.76 25.95 -4.60
CA LYS A 97 1.12 27.37 -4.85
C LYS A 97 -0.11 28.19 -5.23
N GLU A 98 -1.02 27.61 -6.00
CA GLU A 98 -2.27 28.24 -6.43
C GLU A 98 -3.32 28.26 -5.32
N HIS A 99 -3.30 27.25 -4.45
CA HIS A 99 -4.24 27.05 -3.35
C HIS A 99 -3.51 26.86 -2.02
N PRO A 100 -2.89 27.91 -1.45
CA PRO A 100 -2.07 27.80 -0.24
C PRO A 100 -2.87 27.42 1.02
N ASP A 101 -4.18 27.64 1.01
CA ASP A 101 -5.08 27.25 2.10
C ASP A 101 -5.73 25.86 1.87
N ALA A 102 -5.36 25.17 0.79
CA ALA A 102 -5.91 23.85 0.49
C ALA A 102 -5.52 22.85 1.57
N LYS A 103 -6.48 22.00 1.97
CA LYS A 103 -6.32 21.07 3.07
C LYS A 103 -7.14 19.82 2.85
N ASN A 104 -6.49 18.68 3.04
CA ASN A 104 -7.18 17.40 3.11
C ASN A 104 -7.16 16.89 4.55
N THR A 105 -8.35 16.69 5.11
CA THR A 105 -8.54 16.20 6.48
C THR A 105 -9.04 14.76 6.44
N ILE A 106 -8.21 13.83 6.90
CA ILE A 106 -8.60 12.42 7.05
C ILE A 106 -9.71 12.32 8.11
N LYS A 107 -10.83 11.70 7.74
CA LYS A 107 -11.95 11.40 8.64
C LYS A 107 -11.90 9.97 9.14
N ARG A 108 -11.48 9.02 8.28
CA ARG A 108 -11.36 7.59 8.63
C ARG A 108 -10.24 6.95 7.84
N VAL A 109 -9.69 5.87 8.42
CA VAL A 109 -8.65 5.04 7.80
C VAL A 109 -8.97 3.57 8.04
N VAL A 110 -9.06 2.81 6.96
CA VAL A 110 -9.26 1.35 6.96
C VAL A 110 -8.08 0.72 6.22
N ALA A 111 -7.60 -0.44 6.67
CA ALA A 111 -6.53 -1.15 6.01
C ALA A 111 -6.79 -2.65 6.03
N GLU A 112 -6.44 -3.31 4.93
CA GLU A 112 -6.54 -4.76 4.76
C GLU A 112 -5.35 -5.23 3.92
N GLY A 113 -4.42 -5.98 4.53
CA GLY A 113 -3.22 -6.45 3.86
C GLY A 113 -2.35 -5.28 3.36
N ASP A 114 -2.18 -5.20 2.04
CA ASP A 114 -1.42 -4.16 1.35
C ASP A 114 -2.26 -2.94 0.93
N LEU A 115 -3.58 -2.97 1.13
CA LEU A 115 -4.47 -1.88 0.80
C LEU A 115 -4.77 -0.99 2.01
N VAL A 116 -4.74 0.32 1.78
CA VAL A 116 -5.16 1.34 2.75
C VAL A 116 -6.17 2.27 2.10
N VAL A 117 -7.33 2.42 2.74
CA VAL A 117 -8.42 3.28 2.31
C VAL A 117 -8.53 4.46 3.25
N LEU A 118 -8.51 5.67 2.70
CA LEU A 118 -8.75 6.91 3.40
C LEU A 118 -10.12 7.45 3.00
N HIS A 119 -10.87 7.92 3.99
CA HIS A 119 -12.02 8.77 3.75
C HIS A 119 -11.68 10.18 4.21
N VAL A 120 -11.78 11.14 3.29
CA VAL A 120 -11.16 12.44 3.41
C VAL A 120 -12.16 13.54 3.09
N HIS A 121 -12.04 14.66 3.82
CA HIS A 121 -12.64 15.94 3.45
C HIS A 121 -11.55 16.84 2.86
N SER A 122 -11.65 17.11 1.56
CA SER A 122 -10.75 17.98 0.81
C SER A 122 -11.37 19.36 0.64
N THR A 123 -10.61 20.42 0.88
CA THR A 123 -11.04 21.82 0.65
C THR A 123 -9.93 22.58 -0.04
N GLN A 124 -10.25 23.45 -0.99
CA GLN A 124 -9.26 24.30 -1.67
C GLN A 124 -8.91 25.57 -0.87
N ASN A 125 -9.80 26.02 0.01
CA ASN A 125 -9.62 27.17 0.89
C ASN A 125 -10.63 27.13 2.05
N THR A 126 -10.56 28.11 2.97
CA THR A 126 -11.40 28.15 4.17
C THR A 126 -12.89 28.37 3.93
N GLN A 127 -13.28 28.89 2.76
CA GLN A 127 -14.68 29.11 2.38
C GLN A 127 -15.24 27.98 1.51
N ASP A 128 -14.35 27.09 1.05
CA ASP A 128 -14.74 25.93 0.26
C ASP A 128 -15.44 24.91 1.16
N ARG A 129 -16.67 24.53 0.76
CA ARG A 129 -17.41 23.44 1.41
C ARG A 129 -16.65 22.12 1.26
N GLY A 130 -15.96 21.97 0.14
CA GLY A 130 -15.08 20.85 -0.13
C GLY A 130 -15.76 19.64 -0.74
N GLU A 131 -14.95 18.60 -0.84
CA GLU A 131 -15.26 17.32 -1.47
C GLU A 131 -15.08 16.20 -0.44
N ALA A 132 -15.92 15.18 -0.55
CA ALA A 132 -15.71 13.91 0.13
C ALA A 132 -14.96 12.99 -0.83
N VAL A 133 -13.78 12.54 -0.42
CA VAL A 133 -12.89 11.71 -1.22
C VAL A 133 -12.70 10.36 -0.53
N VAL A 134 -12.76 9.28 -1.31
CA VAL A 134 -12.22 7.98 -0.90
C VAL A 134 -10.96 7.74 -1.70
N ASP A 135 -9.81 7.81 -1.03
CA ASP A 135 -8.51 7.45 -1.62
C ASP A 135 -8.19 6.00 -1.24
N ILE A 136 -7.70 5.21 -2.19
CA ILE A 136 -7.27 3.83 -1.98
C ILE A 136 -5.81 3.73 -2.44
N PHE A 137 -4.95 3.23 -1.58
CA PHE A 137 -3.53 3.06 -1.84
C PHE A 137 -3.14 1.60 -1.73
N ARG A 138 -2.31 1.11 -2.65
CA ARG A 138 -1.60 -0.16 -2.50
C ARG A 138 -0.16 0.09 -2.08
N VAL A 139 0.29 -0.65 -1.08
CA VAL A 139 1.63 -0.54 -0.51
C VAL A 139 2.40 -1.83 -0.75
N GLU A 140 3.53 -1.72 -1.43
CA GLU A 140 4.42 -2.84 -1.70
C GLU A 140 5.82 -2.52 -1.19
N GLN A 141 6.41 -3.43 -0.42
CA GLN A 141 7.78 -3.29 0.10
C GLN A 141 8.02 -1.94 0.82
N GLY A 142 7.01 -1.46 1.57
CA GLY A 142 7.09 -0.19 2.28
C GLY A 142 7.06 1.05 1.37
N LYS A 143 6.47 0.93 0.17
CA LYS A 143 6.28 2.02 -0.78
C LYS A 143 4.86 2.03 -1.33
N ILE A 144 4.30 3.22 -1.54
CA ILE A 144 3.05 3.41 -2.25
C ILE A 144 3.33 3.23 -3.74
N VAL A 145 2.69 2.24 -4.34
CA VAL A 145 2.93 1.85 -5.74
C VAL A 145 1.70 2.00 -6.63
N GLU A 146 0.54 2.27 -6.05
CA GLU A 146 -0.70 2.43 -6.80
C GLU A 146 -1.73 3.24 -6.02
N HIS A 147 -2.54 4.02 -6.74
CA HIS A 147 -3.57 4.88 -6.17
C HIS A 147 -4.83 4.95 -7.04
N TRP A 148 -5.98 4.88 -6.37
CA TRP A 148 -7.31 5.14 -6.93
C TRP A 148 -8.05 6.13 -6.05
N ASP A 149 -8.95 6.90 -6.65
CA ASP A 149 -9.88 7.73 -5.89
C ASP A 149 -11.31 7.70 -6.45
N VAL A 150 -12.24 8.09 -5.58
CA VAL A 150 -13.57 8.55 -5.94
C VAL A 150 -13.80 9.87 -5.23
N ILE A 151 -14.15 10.90 -6.00
CA ILE A 151 -14.33 12.26 -5.52
C ILE A 151 -15.80 12.65 -5.70
N GLN A 152 -16.41 13.17 -4.64
CA GLN A 152 -17.77 13.71 -4.67
C GLN A 152 -17.80 15.10 -4.04
N THR A 153 -18.22 16.11 -4.81
CA THR A 153 -18.51 17.45 -4.27
C THR A 153 -19.62 17.37 -3.22
N ILE A 154 -19.41 18.00 -2.06
CA ILE A 154 -20.41 18.01 -0.99
C ILE A 154 -21.59 18.90 -1.42
N PRO A 155 -22.84 18.40 -1.48
CA PRO A 155 -23.98 19.17 -1.98
C PRO A 155 -24.36 20.39 -1.12
N ALA A 156 -24.99 21.38 -1.75
CA ALA A 156 -25.67 22.47 -1.05
C ALA A 156 -26.84 21.97 -0.17
N GLY A 157 -27.13 22.66 0.94
CA GLY A 157 -28.35 22.41 1.74
C GLY A 157 -28.35 21.22 2.71
N VAL A 158 -27.30 20.40 2.77
CA VAL A 158 -27.20 19.31 3.76
C VAL A 158 -26.81 19.88 5.14
N ARG A 159 -27.70 19.77 6.14
CA ARG A 159 -27.39 20.13 7.54
C ARG A 159 -26.54 19.02 8.15
N GLN A 160 -25.35 19.40 8.64
CA GLN A 160 -24.24 18.52 9.07
C GLN A 160 -23.53 17.89 7.86
N PRO A 161 -22.20 18.00 7.70
CA PRO A 161 -21.49 17.25 6.68
C PRO A 161 -21.44 15.79 7.16
N GLN A 162 -22.54 15.07 6.97
CA GLN A 162 -22.43 13.63 6.89
C GLN A 162 -21.69 13.36 5.58
N TYR A 163 -20.37 13.22 5.71
CA TYR A 163 -19.43 12.89 4.64
C TYR A 163 -19.79 11.50 4.08
N HIS A 164 -20.89 11.43 3.34
CA HIS A 164 -21.31 10.25 2.61
C HIS A 164 -20.71 10.36 1.22
N VAL A 165 -19.95 9.35 0.83
CA VAL A 165 -19.61 9.14 -0.57
C VAL A 165 -20.63 8.15 -1.11
N LEU A 166 -21.45 8.61 -2.07
CA LEU A 166 -22.41 7.77 -2.77
C LEU A 166 -21.66 6.92 -3.80
N ILE A 167 -21.20 5.75 -3.37
CA ILE A 167 -20.57 4.78 -4.27
C ILE A 167 -21.67 4.04 -5.04
N HIS A 168 -22.02 4.53 -6.23
CA HIS A 168 -22.86 3.79 -7.16
C HIS A 168 -22.01 2.73 -7.87
N ARG A 169 -22.14 1.46 -7.44
CA ARG A 169 -21.62 0.22 -8.06
C ARG A 169 -20.47 0.46 -9.08
N THR A 170 -19.25 0.64 -8.59
CA THR A 170 -18.04 0.62 -9.42
C THR A 170 -17.58 -0.82 -9.58
N VAL A 171 -17.35 -1.29 -10.80
CA VAL A 171 -16.65 -2.56 -11.04
C VAL A 171 -15.16 -2.29 -10.88
N TRP A 172 -14.52 -2.93 -9.91
CA TRP A 172 -13.09 -2.83 -9.68
C TRP A 172 -12.31 -3.66 -10.72
N ASN A 173 -11.40 -3.02 -11.46
CA ASN A 173 -10.49 -3.69 -12.37
C ASN A 173 -9.10 -3.02 -12.27
N ASN A 174 -8.10 -3.79 -11.87
CA ASN A 174 -6.73 -3.32 -11.65
C ASN A 174 -6.06 -2.71 -12.90
N ASN A 175 -6.59 -2.96 -14.10
CA ASN A 175 -5.98 -2.52 -15.36
C ASN A 175 -6.74 -1.37 -16.05
N LYS A 176 -7.72 -0.73 -15.39
CA LYS A 176 -8.54 0.33 -16.01
C LYS A 176 -8.43 1.64 -15.24
N LYS A 177 -8.25 2.76 -15.96
CA LYS A 177 -8.28 4.11 -15.36
C LYS A 177 -9.71 4.51 -15.04
N ALA A 178 -9.90 5.47 -14.11
CA ALA A 178 -11.25 5.94 -13.76
C ALA A 178 -12.01 6.50 -14.98
N SER A 179 -11.30 7.07 -15.96
CA SER A 179 -11.87 7.52 -17.25
C SER A 179 -12.59 6.42 -18.02
N ASP A 180 -12.23 5.16 -17.83
CA ASP A 180 -12.78 4.03 -18.58
C ASP A 180 -14.21 3.66 -18.13
N TYR A 181 -14.69 4.24 -17.02
CA TYR A 181 -16.02 4.02 -16.45
C TYR A 181 -17.03 5.14 -16.75
N THR A 182 -16.62 6.15 -17.52
CA THR A 182 -17.39 7.39 -17.77
C THR A 182 -18.73 7.17 -18.49
N GLY A 183 -18.96 6.02 -19.13
CA GLY A 183 -20.23 5.70 -19.79
C GLY A 183 -21.39 5.35 -18.86
N PHE A 184 -21.16 5.11 -17.56
CA PHE A 184 -22.22 4.71 -16.62
C PHE A 184 -22.82 5.87 -15.80
N PHE A 185 -22.16 7.03 -15.75
CA PHE A 185 -22.49 8.12 -14.83
C PHE A 185 -23.16 9.34 -15.49
N ALA A 186 -23.07 9.48 -16.81
CA ALA A 186 -23.63 10.64 -17.51
C ALA A 186 -25.18 10.71 -17.50
N ASP A 187 -25.87 9.57 -17.32
CA ASP A 187 -27.32 9.48 -17.50
C ASP A 187 -28.15 9.61 -16.21
N ARG A 188 -27.53 9.79 -15.03
CA ARG A 188 -28.26 9.84 -13.75
C ARG A 188 -28.07 11.09 -12.90
N LEU A 189 -27.43 12.12 -13.46
CA LEU A 189 -27.33 13.45 -12.85
C LEU A 189 -27.91 14.53 -13.77
N LYS A 190 -29.08 14.28 -14.37
CA LYS A 190 -29.96 15.36 -14.82
C LYS A 190 -31.01 15.60 -13.73
N PRO A 191 -31.32 16.87 -13.41
CA PRO A 191 -32.31 17.22 -12.39
C PRO A 191 -33.69 16.65 -12.69
#